data_AF-A0A3C1KB27-F1
#
_entry.id   AF-A0A3C1KB27-F1
#
_cell.length_a   1.000
_cell.length_b   1.000
_cell.length_c   1.000
_cell.angle_alpha   90.00
_cell.angle_beta   90.00
_cell.angle_gamma   90.00
#
_symmetry.space_group_name_H-M   'P 1'
#
loop_
_entity.id
_entity.type
_entity.pdbx_description
1 polymer ?
#
loop_
_entity_poly.entity_id
_entity_poly.type
_entity_poly.pdbx_seq_one_letter_code
_entity_poly.pdbx_strand_id
1 'polypeptide(L)'
;MTLAPLQLDELWDFGDAAASEGRLVAAAAAATDDDERAELETQIARALGLQARYARAHAVLDTVTGQAPAAAVRVALERGRLHNSAGDAQGAIVHFRRAADAAASAGLVFLYVDALHMLAIADPSNGDRHTAAAFAALEDVTDARTQRWRVSLHNNAGWAAMAAGRHGDALVSFHAARADAARWGTAQQIEWADESLAECRAALGDEA
;
A
#
# COMPACT_ATOMS: atom_id res chain seq x y z
N MET A 1 16.52 -8.61 -14.59
CA MET A 1 16.66 -9.23 -13.25
C MET A 1 15.83 -8.36 -12.31
N THR A 2 14.84 -8.90 -11.59
CA THR A 2 13.95 -8.05 -10.76
C THR A 2 14.72 -7.43 -9.60
N LEU A 3 14.39 -6.18 -9.27
CA LEU A 3 14.98 -5.45 -8.15
C LEU A 3 14.65 -6.17 -6.83
N ALA A 4 15.63 -6.31 -5.94
CA ALA A 4 15.34 -6.90 -4.64
C ALA A 4 14.41 -5.94 -3.88
N PRO A 5 13.30 -6.42 -3.27
CA PRO A 5 12.31 -5.54 -2.67
C PRO A 5 12.85 -4.63 -1.55
N LEU A 6 13.91 -5.05 -0.86
CA LEU A 6 14.59 -4.23 0.17
C LEU A 6 15.33 -3.02 -0.43
N GLN A 7 15.87 -3.13 -1.65
CA GLN A 7 16.56 -2.02 -2.30
C GLN A 7 15.60 -0.91 -2.70
N LEU A 8 14.35 -1.26 -3.04
CA LEU A 8 13.30 -0.27 -3.30
C LEU A 8 12.90 0.48 -2.02
N ASP A 9 12.79 -0.24 -0.90
CA ASP A 9 12.38 0.35 0.37
C ASP A 9 13.37 1.42 0.86
N GLU A 10 14.67 1.24 0.59
CA GLU A 10 15.75 2.19 0.95
C GLU A 10 15.67 3.53 0.20
N LEU A 11 15.00 3.57 -0.95
CA LEU A 11 14.84 4.80 -1.74
C LEU A 11 13.71 5.70 -1.21
N TRP A 12 12.87 5.15 -0.33
CA TRP A 12 11.67 5.82 0.16
C TRP A 12 11.87 6.54 1.49
N ASP A 13 11.40 7.78 1.50
CA ASP A 13 10.97 8.51 2.68
C ASP A 13 9.52 8.94 2.41
N PHE A 14 8.56 8.35 3.12
CA PHE A 14 7.15 8.67 2.95
C PHE A 14 6.76 10.04 3.53
N GLY A 15 7.60 10.62 4.41
CA GLY A 15 7.45 12.00 4.87
C GLY A 15 7.96 13.03 3.86
N ASP A 16 8.82 12.61 2.92
CA ASP A 16 9.35 13.46 1.85
C ASP A 16 9.29 12.74 0.49
N ALA A 17 8.09 12.75 -0.10
CA ALA A 17 7.85 12.16 -1.42
C ALA A 17 8.65 12.85 -2.54
N ALA A 18 9.05 14.12 -2.38
CA ALA A 18 9.82 14.84 -3.39
C ALA A 18 11.30 14.42 -3.39
N ALA A 19 11.91 14.27 -2.20
CA ALA A 19 13.25 13.71 -2.09
C ALA A 19 13.30 12.27 -2.59
N SER A 20 12.26 11.48 -2.27
CA SER A 20 12.12 10.10 -2.78
C SER A 20 12.03 10.06 -4.31
N GLU A 21 11.22 10.94 -4.94
CA GLU A 21 11.18 11.08 -6.40
C GLU A 21 12.59 11.31 -6.98
N GLY A 22 13.36 12.23 -6.40
CA GLY A 22 14.73 12.53 -6.86
C GLY A 22 15.65 11.32 -6.81
N ARG A 23 15.64 10.55 -5.71
CA ARG A 23 16.44 9.32 -5.56
C ARG A 23 16.01 8.25 -6.56
N LEU A 24 14.71 8.05 -6.74
CA LEU A 24 14.15 7.07 -7.66
C LEU A 24 14.46 7.41 -9.13
N VAL A 25 14.40 8.68 -9.52
CA VAL A 25 14.79 9.15 -10.86
C VAL A 25 16.28 8.88 -11.11
N ALA A 26 17.15 9.19 -10.14
CA ALA A 26 18.58 8.92 -10.25
C ALA A 26 18.88 7.42 -10.39
N ALA A 27 18.20 6.58 -9.59
CA ALA A 27 18.32 5.12 -9.69
C ALA A 27 17.84 4.60 -11.05
N ALA A 28 16.68 5.07 -11.54
CA ALA A 28 16.14 4.65 -12.84
C ALA A 28 17.05 5.05 -14.02
N ALA A 29 17.73 6.20 -13.92
CA ALA A 29 18.71 6.62 -14.92
C ALA A 29 19.97 5.74 -14.91
N ALA A 30 20.39 5.27 -13.73
CA ALA A 30 21.55 4.40 -13.55
C ALA A 30 21.27 2.92 -13.85
N ALA A 31 20.00 2.50 -13.83
CA ALA A 31 19.59 1.14 -14.13
C ALA A 31 20.07 0.70 -15.52
N THR A 32 20.65 -0.50 -15.59
CA THR A 32 21.09 -1.11 -16.85
C THR A 32 20.15 -2.21 -17.34
N ASP A 33 19.26 -2.68 -16.47
CA ASP A 33 18.26 -3.70 -16.76
C ASP A 33 16.87 -3.08 -16.91
N ASP A 34 16.14 -3.48 -17.95
CA ASP A 34 14.85 -2.87 -18.29
C ASP A 34 13.75 -3.22 -17.27
N ASP A 35 13.80 -4.39 -16.63
CA ASP A 35 12.83 -4.77 -15.59
C ASP A 35 13.08 -3.99 -14.30
N GLU A 36 14.34 -3.83 -13.90
CA GLU A 36 14.75 -2.94 -12.81
C GLU A 36 14.28 -1.50 -13.06
N ARG A 37 14.56 -0.95 -14.26
CA ARG A 37 14.12 0.40 -14.63
C ARG A 37 12.61 0.53 -14.56
N ALA A 38 11.88 -0.45 -15.09
CA ALA A 38 10.42 -0.49 -15.06
C ALA A 38 9.86 -0.47 -13.62
N GLU A 39 10.44 -1.25 -12.71
CA GLU A 39 10.04 -1.22 -11.30
C GLU A 39 10.29 0.17 -10.67
N LEU A 40 11.44 0.79 -10.93
CA LEU A 40 11.76 2.14 -10.42
C LEU A 40 10.81 3.20 -10.98
N GLU A 41 10.46 3.15 -12.26
CA GLU A 41 9.51 4.07 -12.89
C GLU A 41 8.11 4.00 -12.25
N THR A 42 7.66 2.80 -11.84
CA THR A 42 6.40 2.70 -11.08
C THR A 42 6.50 3.42 -9.74
N GLN A 43 7.65 3.36 -9.06
CA GLN A 43 7.85 4.07 -7.80
C GLN A 43 7.94 5.58 -7.99
N ILE A 44 8.54 6.06 -9.10
CA ILE A 44 8.52 7.48 -9.49
C ILE A 44 7.07 7.96 -9.63
N ALA A 45 6.23 7.18 -10.33
CA ALA A 45 4.81 7.52 -10.47
C ALA A 45 4.08 7.56 -9.12
N ARG A 46 4.37 6.63 -8.21
CA ARG A 46 3.84 6.66 -6.84
C ARG A 46 4.23 7.95 -6.10
N ALA A 47 5.50 8.35 -6.18
CA ALA A 47 6.01 9.55 -5.52
C ALA A 47 5.35 10.82 -6.07
N LEU A 48 5.19 10.89 -7.39
CA LEU A 48 4.45 11.97 -8.06
C LEU A 48 2.98 12.01 -7.64
N GLY A 49 2.34 10.85 -7.49
CA GLY A 49 0.95 10.74 -7.01
C GLY A 49 0.77 11.30 -5.60
N LEU A 50 1.70 11.02 -4.68
CA LEU A 50 1.71 11.59 -3.32
C LEU A 50 1.89 13.11 -3.31
N GLN A 51 2.53 13.67 -4.34
CA GLN A 51 2.65 15.12 -4.55
C GLN A 51 1.47 15.73 -5.33
N ALA A 52 0.39 14.97 -5.57
CA ALA A 52 -0.75 15.36 -6.40
C ALA A 52 -0.40 15.72 -7.87
N ARG A 53 0.73 15.23 -8.39
CA ARG A 53 1.20 15.48 -9.76
C ARG A 53 0.69 14.39 -10.71
N TYR A 54 -0.64 14.19 -10.72
CA TYR A 54 -1.27 13.02 -11.34
C TYR A 54 -0.98 12.88 -12.83
N ALA A 55 -1.09 13.96 -13.62
CA ALA A 55 -0.82 13.90 -15.06
C ALA A 55 0.61 13.42 -15.38
N ARG A 56 1.59 13.86 -14.59
CA ARG A 56 2.99 13.43 -14.75
C ARG A 56 3.17 11.98 -14.32
N ALA A 57 2.55 11.58 -13.22
CA ALA A 57 2.54 10.18 -12.79
C ALA A 57 1.90 9.27 -13.86
N HIS A 58 0.84 9.76 -14.52
CA HIS A 58 0.22 9.03 -15.61
C HIS A 58 1.18 8.83 -16.78
N ALA A 59 1.81 9.91 -17.23
CA ALA A 59 2.77 9.87 -18.33
C ALA A 59 3.97 8.93 -18.05
N VAL A 60 4.48 8.90 -16.82
CA VAL A 60 5.57 7.95 -16.44
C VAL A 60 5.10 6.50 -16.58
N LEU A 61 3.90 6.17 -16.11
CA LEU A 61 3.38 4.80 -16.20
C LEU A 61 3.07 4.36 -17.64
N ASP A 62 2.84 5.30 -18.57
CA ASP A 62 2.65 5.00 -19.99
C ASP A 62 3.95 4.60 -20.69
N THR A 63 5.12 4.92 -20.11
CA THR A 63 6.43 4.60 -20.67
C THR A 63 7.06 3.32 -20.10
N VAL A 64 6.43 2.68 -19.12
CA VAL A 64 6.96 1.47 -18.48
C VAL A 64 6.89 0.28 -19.43
N THR A 65 8.04 -0.29 -19.83
CA THR A 65 8.13 -1.38 -20.85
C THR A 65 8.70 -2.71 -20.33
N GLY A 66 8.92 -2.85 -19.02
CA GLY A 66 9.44 -4.09 -18.41
C GLY A 66 8.57 -5.32 -18.65
N GLN A 67 9.19 -6.49 -18.67
CA GLN A 67 8.56 -7.79 -18.89
C GLN A 67 8.29 -8.54 -17.58
N ALA A 68 8.94 -8.16 -16.48
CA ALA A 68 8.72 -8.75 -15.17
C ALA A 68 7.25 -8.60 -14.72
N PRO A 69 6.58 -9.69 -14.27
CA PRO A 69 5.20 -9.61 -13.78
C PRO A 69 5.00 -8.57 -12.67
N ALA A 70 6.03 -8.37 -11.84
CA ALA A 70 6.01 -7.43 -10.73
C ALA A 70 5.88 -5.96 -11.19
N ALA A 71 6.45 -5.60 -12.35
CA ALA A 71 6.29 -4.27 -12.93
C ALA A 71 4.85 -4.05 -13.42
N ALA A 72 4.28 -5.03 -14.13
CA ALA A 72 2.90 -4.95 -14.64
C ALA A 72 1.86 -4.83 -13.49
N VAL A 73 2.05 -5.59 -12.41
CA VAL A 73 1.22 -5.48 -11.20
C VAL A 73 1.33 -4.09 -10.58
N ARG A 74 2.56 -3.55 -10.44
CA ARG A 74 2.78 -2.21 -9.90
C ARG A 74 2.19 -1.11 -10.78
N VAL A 75 2.29 -1.21 -12.10
CA VAL A 75 1.62 -0.25 -13.00
C VAL A 75 0.11 -0.21 -12.73
N ALA A 76 -0.54 -1.37 -12.58
CA ALA A 76 -1.95 -1.43 -12.25
C ALA A 76 -2.25 -0.85 -10.86
N LEU A 77 -1.45 -1.19 -9.84
CA LEU A 77 -1.57 -0.61 -8.49
C LEU A 77 -1.45 0.92 -8.51
N GLU A 78 -0.41 1.46 -9.14
CA GLU A 78 -0.18 2.90 -9.14
C GLU A 78 -1.21 3.65 -9.98
N ARG A 79 -1.69 3.09 -11.12
CA ARG A 79 -2.87 3.62 -11.82
C ARG A 79 -4.07 3.69 -10.88
N GLY A 80 -4.36 2.61 -10.15
CA GLY A 80 -5.45 2.59 -9.18
C GLY A 80 -5.32 3.67 -8.11
N ARG A 81 -4.11 3.88 -7.56
CA ARG A 81 -3.86 4.96 -6.57
C ARG A 81 -4.07 6.34 -7.14
N LEU A 82 -3.64 6.59 -8.38
CA LEU A 82 -3.86 7.89 -9.04
C LEU A 82 -5.35 8.18 -9.22
N HIS A 83 -6.13 7.20 -9.67
CA HIS A 83 -7.60 7.33 -9.76
C HIS A 83 -8.23 7.56 -8.38
N ASN A 84 -7.84 6.75 -7.37
CA ASN A 84 -8.41 6.85 -6.03
C ASN A 84 -8.14 8.22 -5.39
N SER A 85 -6.89 8.69 -5.45
CA SER A 85 -6.49 10.00 -4.93
C SER A 85 -7.12 11.16 -5.68
N ALA A 86 -7.49 10.97 -6.96
CA ALA A 86 -8.25 11.95 -7.74
C ALA A 86 -9.77 11.90 -7.49
N GLY A 87 -10.25 11.01 -6.60
CA GLY A 87 -11.68 10.85 -6.28
C GLY A 87 -12.45 9.93 -7.23
N ASP A 88 -11.78 9.25 -8.16
CA ASP A 88 -12.38 8.28 -9.08
C ASP A 88 -12.27 6.85 -8.50
N ALA A 89 -13.13 6.55 -7.52
CA ALA A 89 -13.16 5.24 -6.88
C ALA A 89 -13.47 4.09 -7.86
N GLN A 90 -14.37 4.31 -8.83
CA GLN A 90 -14.75 3.26 -9.78
C GLN A 90 -13.59 2.91 -10.73
N GLY A 91 -12.89 3.92 -11.26
CA GLY A 91 -11.66 3.71 -12.03
C GLY A 91 -10.58 3.01 -11.21
N ALA A 92 -10.43 3.39 -9.94
CA ALA A 92 -9.47 2.78 -9.03
C ALA A 92 -9.73 1.28 -8.82
N ILE A 93 -10.98 0.89 -8.56
CA ILE A 93 -11.37 -0.52 -8.34
C ILE A 93 -11.00 -1.40 -9.54
N VAL A 94 -11.23 -0.93 -10.77
CA VAL A 94 -10.87 -1.68 -11.99
C VAL A 94 -9.39 -2.00 -12.01
N HIS A 95 -8.56 -1.01 -11.69
CA HIS A 95 -7.11 -1.15 -11.66
C HIS A 95 -6.62 -2.04 -10.51
N PHE A 96 -7.17 -1.89 -9.30
CA PHE A 96 -6.77 -2.73 -8.17
C PHE A 96 -7.19 -4.20 -8.33
N ARG A 97 -8.36 -4.48 -8.94
CA ARG A 97 -8.75 -5.86 -9.29
C ARG A 97 -7.77 -6.48 -10.27
N ARG A 98 -7.42 -5.75 -11.34
CA ARG A 98 -6.39 -6.19 -12.30
C ARG A 98 -5.05 -6.47 -11.61
N ALA A 99 -4.64 -5.62 -10.67
CA ALA A 99 -3.43 -5.84 -9.90
C ALA A 99 -3.51 -7.10 -9.03
N ALA A 100 -4.63 -7.32 -8.33
CA ALA A 100 -4.84 -8.48 -7.49
C ALA A 100 -4.80 -9.79 -8.30
N ASP A 101 -5.53 -9.84 -9.42
CA ASP A 101 -5.57 -11.02 -10.30
C ASP A 101 -4.19 -11.36 -10.88
N ALA A 102 -3.46 -10.35 -11.34
CA ALA A 102 -2.11 -10.52 -11.89
C ALA A 102 -1.10 -10.93 -10.81
N ALA A 103 -1.18 -10.34 -9.61
CA ALA A 103 -0.30 -10.69 -8.49
C ALA A 103 -0.54 -12.11 -8.01
N ALA A 104 -1.80 -12.53 -7.87
CA ALA A 104 -2.17 -13.89 -7.52
C ALA A 104 -1.67 -14.90 -8.56
N SER A 105 -1.87 -14.62 -9.85
CA SER A 105 -1.41 -15.49 -10.94
C SER A 105 0.12 -15.65 -10.98
N ALA A 106 0.85 -14.61 -10.58
CA ALA A 106 2.31 -14.60 -10.56
C ALA A 106 2.91 -15.05 -9.22
N GLY A 107 2.09 -15.40 -8.21
CA GLY A 107 2.58 -15.78 -6.87
C GLY A 107 3.24 -14.63 -6.09
N LEU A 108 2.92 -13.37 -6.43
CA LEU A 108 3.52 -12.17 -5.83
C LEU A 108 2.73 -11.73 -4.60
N VAL A 109 2.80 -12.52 -3.52
CA VAL A 109 1.97 -12.36 -2.31
C VAL A 109 2.02 -10.94 -1.74
N PHE A 110 3.21 -10.33 -1.67
CA PHE A 110 3.36 -8.95 -1.18
C PHE A 110 2.50 -7.94 -1.97
N LEU A 111 2.50 -8.03 -3.30
CA LEU A 111 1.73 -7.13 -4.15
C LEU A 111 0.25 -7.51 -4.23
N TYR A 112 -0.08 -8.79 -4.03
CA TYR A 112 -1.45 -9.25 -3.92
C TYR A 112 -2.12 -8.66 -2.68
N VAL A 113 -1.43 -8.69 -1.54
CA VAL A 113 -1.89 -8.07 -0.29
C VAL A 113 -2.02 -6.56 -0.43
N ASP A 114 -1.08 -5.90 -1.11
CA ASP A 114 -1.18 -4.46 -1.43
C ASP A 114 -2.45 -4.14 -2.24
N ALA A 115 -2.73 -4.94 -3.28
CA ALA A 115 -3.92 -4.75 -4.12
C ALA A 115 -5.22 -4.94 -3.31
N LEU A 116 -5.28 -5.95 -2.44
CA LEU A 116 -6.43 -6.19 -1.57
C LEU A 116 -6.61 -5.09 -0.52
N HIS A 117 -5.52 -4.59 0.05
CA HIS A 117 -5.54 -3.43 0.94
C HIS A 117 -6.13 -2.20 0.23
N MET A 118 -5.68 -1.92 -1.00
CA MET A 118 -6.21 -0.80 -1.78
C MET A 118 -7.68 -1.01 -2.19
N LEU A 119 -8.09 -2.24 -2.50
CA LEU A 119 -9.51 -2.55 -2.74
C LEU A 119 -10.37 -2.32 -1.50
N ALA A 120 -9.86 -2.63 -0.30
CA ALA A 120 -10.60 -2.38 0.93
C ALA A 120 -10.86 -0.89 1.17
N ILE A 121 -9.95 -0.02 0.70
CA ILE A 121 -10.10 1.44 0.75
C ILE A 121 -11.07 1.94 -0.33
N ALA A 122 -10.88 1.50 -1.58
CA ALA A 122 -11.62 2.02 -2.73
C ALA A 122 -13.05 1.46 -2.87
N ASP A 123 -13.30 0.27 -2.33
CA ASP A 123 -14.62 -0.39 -2.29
C ASP A 123 -15.06 -0.69 -0.84
N PRO A 124 -15.48 0.33 -0.07
CA PRO A 124 -15.86 0.14 1.33
C PRO A 124 -16.99 -0.89 1.53
N SER A 125 -17.87 -1.05 0.52
CA SER A 125 -18.97 -2.02 0.57
C SER A 125 -18.50 -3.47 0.62
N ASN A 126 -17.29 -3.75 0.10
CA ASN A 126 -16.63 -5.04 0.16
C ASN A 126 -15.35 -5.00 1.03
N GLY A 127 -15.16 -3.93 1.82
CA GLY A 127 -13.92 -3.67 2.55
C GLY A 127 -13.50 -4.80 3.48
N ASP A 128 -14.44 -5.29 4.29
CA ASP A 128 -14.20 -6.39 5.22
C ASP A 128 -13.82 -7.69 4.49
N ARG A 129 -14.46 -7.97 3.34
CA ARG A 129 -14.13 -9.14 2.50
C ARG A 129 -12.71 -9.04 1.94
N HIS A 130 -12.31 -7.88 1.44
CA HIS A 130 -10.97 -7.66 0.90
C HIS A 130 -9.90 -7.76 2.00
N THR A 131 -10.19 -7.20 3.17
CA THR A 131 -9.31 -7.29 4.35
C THR A 131 -9.14 -8.73 4.83
N ALA A 132 -10.23 -9.50 4.93
CA ALA A 132 -10.17 -10.92 5.29
C ALA A 132 -9.35 -11.74 4.28
N ALA A 133 -9.53 -11.49 2.98
CA ALA A 133 -8.74 -12.14 1.94
C ALA A 133 -7.24 -11.80 2.04
N ALA A 134 -6.90 -10.56 2.43
CA ALA A 134 -5.52 -10.13 2.61
C ALA A 134 -4.86 -10.85 3.80
N PHE A 135 -5.58 -11.01 4.92
CA PHE A 135 -5.08 -11.79 6.05
C PHE A 135 -4.90 -13.27 5.74
N ALA A 136 -5.84 -13.88 5.00
CA ALA A 136 -5.72 -15.25 4.54
C ALA A 136 -4.46 -15.46 3.68
N ALA A 137 -4.14 -14.50 2.80
CA ALA A 137 -2.91 -14.54 2.00
C ALA A 137 -1.61 -14.43 2.83
N LEU A 138 -1.70 -13.98 4.08
CA LEU A 138 -0.56 -13.80 4.99
C LEU A 138 -0.38 -14.94 6.00
N GLU A 139 -1.22 -15.98 5.98
CA GLU A 139 -1.17 -17.09 6.95
C GLU A 139 0.14 -17.89 6.87
N ASP A 140 0.56 -18.23 5.64
CA ASP A 140 1.78 -19.03 5.41
C ASP A 140 3.04 -18.19 5.14
N VAL A 141 2.92 -16.87 5.19
CA VAL A 141 4.04 -15.95 4.95
C VAL A 141 4.96 -15.93 6.17
N THR A 142 6.26 -16.08 5.95
CA THR A 142 7.25 -16.08 7.07
C THR A 142 8.19 -14.88 7.03
N ASP A 143 8.33 -14.20 5.89
CA ASP A 143 9.21 -13.05 5.79
C ASP A 143 8.60 -11.82 6.49
N ALA A 144 9.42 -11.14 7.29
CA ALA A 144 9.00 -10.01 8.10
C ALA A 144 8.48 -8.83 7.26
N ARG A 145 9.04 -8.63 6.06
CA ARG A 145 8.66 -7.53 5.16
C ARG A 145 7.21 -7.66 4.70
N THR A 146 6.79 -8.86 4.32
CA THR A 146 5.41 -9.11 3.89
C THR A 146 4.46 -9.20 5.08
N GLN A 147 4.88 -9.78 6.21
CA GLN A 147 4.07 -9.78 7.45
C GLN A 147 3.78 -8.35 7.96
N ARG A 148 4.65 -7.38 7.69
CA ARG A 148 4.44 -5.97 8.04
C ARG A 148 3.15 -5.37 7.43
N TRP A 149 2.61 -5.94 6.35
CA TRP A 149 1.30 -5.52 5.82
C TRP A 149 0.17 -5.59 6.82
N ARG A 150 0.25 -6.48 7.81
CA ARG A 150 -0.77 -6.61 8.87
C ARG A 150 -1.02 -5.30 9.61
N VAL A 151 0.03 -4.48 9.78
CA VAL A 151 -0.08 -3.14 10.40
C VAL A 151 -1.07 -2.27 9.64
N SER A 152 -0.87 -2.11 8.32
CA SER A 152 -1.73 -1.27 7.48
C SER A 152 -3.13 -1.86 7.33
N LEU A 153 -3.24 -3.19 7.22
CA LEU A 153 -4.53 -3.87 7.12
C LEU A 153 -5.40 -3.64 8.36
N HIS A 154 -4.84 -3.86 9.55
CA HIS A 154 -5.55 -3.60 10.80
C HIS A 154 -5.84 -2.12 11.01
N ASN A 155 -4.91 -1.22 10.66
CA ASN A 155 -5.15 0.22 10.75
C ASN A 155 -6.32 0.64 9.85
N ASN A 156 -6.33 0.20 8.59
CA ASN A 156 -7.41 0.51 7.66
C ASN A 156 -8.75 -0.08 8.12
N ALA A 157 -8.76 -1.31 8.62
CA ALA A 157 -9.96 -1.93 9.18
C ALA A 157 -10.50 -1.14 10.39
N GLY A 158 -9.60 -0.62 11.25
CA GLY A 158 -9.97 0.24 12.38
C GLY A 158 -10.66 1.52 11.92
N TRP A 159 -10.09 2.22 10.95
CA TRP A 159 -10.70 3.44 10.39
C TRP A 159 -12.02 3.17 9.68
N ALA A 160 -12.14 2.06 8.93
CA ALA A 160 -13.39 1.65 8.31
C ALA A 160 -14.47 1.36 9.36
N ALA A 161 -14.12 0.70 10.47
CA ALA A 161 -15.02 0.45 11.58
C ALA A 161 -15.44 1.76 12.29
N MET A 162 -14.52 2.71 12.49
CA MET A 162 -14.83 4.05 13.02
C MET A 162 -15.86 4.77 12.14
N ALA A 163 -15.63 4.82 10.83
CA ALA A 163 -16.54 5.46 9.88
C ALA A 163 -17.94 4.82 9.88
N ALA A 164 -18.05 3.55 10.26
CA ALA A 164 -19.31 2.83 10.38
C ALA A 164 -19.92 2.85 11.80
N GLY A 165 -19.35 3.61 12.74
CA GLY A 165 -19.80 3.69 14.13
C GLY A 165 -19.56 2.43 14.97
N ARG A 166 -18.76 1.48 14.46
CA ARG A 166 -18.40 0.23 15.17
C ARG A 166 -17.14 0.43 16.01
N HIS A 167 -17.21 1.34 16.97
CA HIS A 167 -16.04 1.77 17.74
C HIS A 167 -15.35 0.62 18.52
N GLY A 168 -16.11 -0.39 18.98
CA GLY A 168 -15.54 -1.59 19.62
C GLY A 168 -14.65 -2.41 18.67
N ASP A 169 -15.11 -2.64 17.44
CA ASP A 169 -14.35 -3.35 16.41
C ASP A 169 -13.13 -2.53 15.97
N ALA A 170 -13.27 -1.21 15.94
CA ALA A 170 -12.17 -0.30 15.65
C ALA A 170 -11.06 -0.40 16.69
N LEU A 171 -11.42 -0.41 17.97
CA LEU A 171 -10.46 -0.52 19.08
C LEU A 171 -9.68 -1.84 19.01
N VAL A 172 -10.36 -2.96 18.75
CA VAL A 172 -9.72 -4.26 18.53
C VAL A 172 -8.73 -4.20 17.36
N SER A 173 -9.15 -3.61 16.24
CA SER A 173 -8.32 -3.49 15.05
C SER A 173 -7.09 -2.61 15.29
N PHE A 174 -7.23 -1.45 15.94
CA PHE A 174 -6.09 -0.58 16.25
C PHE A 174 -5.12 -1.23 17.26
N HIS A 175 -5.62 -1.98 18.23
CA HIS A 175 -4.75 -2.76 19.12
C HIS A 175 -3.95 -3.81 18.36
N ALA A 176 -4.56 -4.50 17.40
CA ALA A 176 -3.88 -5.45 16.55
C ALA A 176 -2.85 -4.76 15.64
N ALA A 177 -3.17 -3.59 15.08
CA ALA A 177 -2.22 -2.77 14.31
C ALA A 177 -0.99 -2.39 15.14
N ARG A 178 -1.18 -1.96 16.39
CA ARG A 178 -0.09 -1.64 17.33
C ARG A 178 0.77 -2.88 17.63
N ALA A 179 0.14 -4.02 17.91
CA ALA A 179 0.85 -5.27 18.20
C ALA A 179 1.69 -5.73 17.00
N ASP A 180 1.14 -5.65 15.79
CA ASP A 180 1.87 -5.95 14.55
C ASP A 180 2.99 -4.94 14.29
N ALA A 181 2.78 -3.65 14.60
CA ALA A 181 3.80 -2.62 14.47
C ALA A 181 4.98 -2.88 15.41
N ALA A 182 4.71 -3.32 16.64
CA ALA A 182 5.75 -3.72 17.60
C ALA A 182 6.53 -4.96 17.14
N ARG A 183 5.90 -5.85 16.37
CA ARG A 183 6.52 -7.10 15.92
C ARG A 183 7.30 -6.98 14.60
N TRP A 184 6.74 -6.24 13.64
CA TRP A 184 7.25 -6.17 12.26
C TRP A 184 7.36 -4.75 11.69
N GLY A 185 6.81 -3.75 12.39
CA GLY A 185 6.74 -2.36 11.92
C GLY A 185 7.97 -1.51 12.25
N THR A 186 7.81 -0.20 12.05
CA THR A 186 8.77 0.83 12.48
C THR A 186 8.29 1.56 13.72
N ALA A 187 9.19 2.29 14.39
CA ALA A 187 8.83 3.20 15.49
C ALA A 187 7.70 4.16 15.09
N GLN A 188 7.79 4.75 13.88
CA GLN A 188 6.74 5.61 13.35
C GLN A 188 5.36 4.93 13.24
N GLN A 189 5.33 3.65 12.87
CA GLN A 189 4.06 2.91 12.78
C GLN A 189 3.49 2.57 14.17
N ILE A 190 4.35 2.41 15.18
CA ILE A 190 3.90 2.28 16.57
C ILE A 190 3.25 3.58 17.01
N GLU A 191 3.89 4.73 16.74
CA GLU A 191 3.34 6.05 17.06
C GLU A 191 1.99 6.29 16.38
N TRP A 192 1.86 6.02 15.08
CA TRP A 192 0.58 6.16 14.37
C TRP A 192 -0.52 5.22 14.90
N ALA A 193 -0.17 4.00 15.31
CA ALA A 193 -1.13 3.09 15.92
C ALA A 193 -1.58 3.59 17.31
N ASP A 194 -0.67 4.21 18.07
CA ASP A 194 -0.96 4.81 19.37
C ASP A 194 -1.86 6.03 19.25
N GLU A 195 -1.63 6.88 18.25
CA GLU A 195 -2.50 8.00 17.89
C GLU A 195 -3.91 7.51 17.52
N SER A 196 -4.00 6.48 16.67
CA SER A 196 -5.29 5.90 16.27
C SER A 196 -6.07 5.31 17.45
N LEU A 197 -5.37 4.67 18.40
CA LEU A 197 -5.97 4.20 19.65
C LEU A 197 -6.49 5.34 20.53
N ALA A 198 -5.72 6.42 20.66
CA ALA A 198 -6.12 7.59 21.44
C ALA A 198 -7.38 8.24 20.85
N GLU A 199 -7.42 8.41 19.52
CA GLU A 199 -8.59 8.97 18.83
C GLU A 199 -9.83 8.08 18.99
N CYS A 200 -9.68 6.76 18.85
CA CYS A 200 -10.78 5.81 19.05
C CYS A 200 -11.34 5.85 20.48
N ARG A 201 -10.48 5.98 21.49
CA ARG A 201 -10.91 6.08 22.90
C ARG A 201 -11.62 7.39 23.20
N ALA A 202 -11.10 8.50 22.68
CA ALA A 202 -11.76 9.80 22.80
C ALA A 202 -13.19 9.75 22.20
N ALA A 203 -13.36 9.09 21.04
CA ALA A 203 -14.68 8.91 20.43
C ALA A 203 -15.64 8.01 21.23
N LEU A 204 -15.11 7.11 22.07
CA LEU A 204 -15.90 6.27 22.98
C LEU A 204 -16.30 6.99 24.28
N GLY A 205 -15.71 8.15 24.57
CA GLY A 205 -15.87 8.83 25.87
C GLY A 205 -15.09 8.15 27.00
N ASP A 206 -14.19 7.23 26.67
CA ASP A 206 -13.22 6.65 27.60
C ASP A 206 -12.04 7.62 27.73
N GLU A 207 -12.20 8.66 28.54
CA GLU A 207 -11.06 9.40 29.10
C GLU A 207 -10.45 8.52 30.21
N ALA A 208 -9.35 7.83 29.87
CA ALA A 208 -8.52 7.14 30.86
C ALA A 208 -7.61 8.12 31.60
#